data_AF-A0A3D3CP95-F1
#
_entry.id   AF-A0A3D3CP95-F1
#
_cell.length_a   1.000
_cell.length_b   1.000
_cell.length_c   1.000
_cell.angle_alpha   90.00
_cell.angle_beta   90.00
_cell.angle_gamma   90.00
#
_symmetry.space_group_name_H-M   'P 1'
#
loop_
_entity.id
_entity.type
_entity.pdbx_description
1 polymer ?
#
loop_
_entity_poly.entity_id
_entity_poly.type
_entity_poly.pdbx_seq_one_letter_code
_entity_poly.pdbx_strand_id
1 'polypeptide(L)'
;GHYLLRDGKDFFWLGDTGWELFHRLNREQADQYLETRSRQGFTVIQAVVLAEFDGLHTPNAYGDLPLLQDDPTKPNEAYFKLVDYIIDKAEQEGLVIGLLPTWGDKVTIGSW
;
A
#
# COMPACT_ATOMS: atom_id res chain seq x y z
N GLY A 1 25.35 -12.18 0.14
CA GLY A 1 24.04 -11.53 0.17
C GLY A 1 24.13 -10.18 -0.51
N HIS A 2 24.12 -10.17 -1.84
CA HIS A 2 24.16 -8.93 -2.65
C HIS A 2 22.98 -8.84 -3.63
N TYR A 3 22.21 -9.94 -3.79
CA TYR A 3 21.03 -10.06 -4.65
C TYR A 3 19.90 -10.68 -3.83
N LEU A 4 18.67 -10.52 -4.32
CA LEU A 4 17.48 -11.11 -3.73
C LEU A 4 17.13 -12.42 -4.44
N LEU A 5 16.67 -13.39 -3.67
CA LEU A 5 16.12 -14.64 -4.17
C LEU A 5 14.66 -14.75 -3.71
N ARG A 6 13.80 -15.30 -4.57
CA ARG A 6 12.43 -15.73 -4.25
C ARG A 6 12.27 -17.18 -4.67
N ASP A 7 11.93 -18.05 -3.73
CA ASP A 7 11.76 -19.49 -3.96
C ASP A 7 12.97 -20.15 -4.65
N GLY A 8 14.18 -19.73 -4.24
CA GLY A 8 15.44 -20.25 -4.77
C GLY A 8 15.84 -19.72 -6.17
N LYS A 9 15.09 -18.77 -6.74
CA LYS A 9 15.40 -18.12 -8.02
C LYS A 9 15.73 -16.65 -7.84
N ASP A 10 16.54 -16.09 -8.74
CA ASP A 10 16.86 -14.65 -8.73
C ASP A 10 15.58 -13.80 -8.80
N PHE A 11 15.47 -12.85 -7.88
CA PHE A 11 14.38 -11.88 -7.84
C PHE A 11 14.92 -10.48 -8.17
N PHE A 12 14.63 -10.02 -9.38
CA PHE A 12 14.97 -8.65 -9.77
C PHE A 12 13.93 -7.68 -9.21
N TRP A 13 14.35 -6.79 -8.32
CA TRP A 13 13.50 -5.73 -7.77
C TRP A 13 13.35 -4.60 -8.78
N LEU A 14 12.23 -4.56 -9.50
CA LEU A 14 11.82 -3.44 -10.31
C LEU A 14 10.59 -2.80 -9.66
N GLY A 15 10.82 -1.67 -8.98
CA GLY A 15 9.81 -1.01 -8.14
C GLY A 15 9.07 0.11 -8.86
N ASP A 16 7.74 0.17 -8.70
CA ASP A 16 6.94 1.38 -8.92
C ASP A 16 6.54 2.01 -7.58
N THR A 17 6.11 3.27 -7.61
CA THR A 17 5.73 4.05 -6.43
C THR A 17 4.25 4.41 -6.49
N GLY A 18 3.44 3.75 -5.66
CA GLY A 18 2.00 3.97 -5.51
C GLY A 18 1.64 4.32 -4.07
N TRP A 19 2.21 5.39 -3.52
CA TRP A 19 2.08 5.71 -2.09
C TRP A 19 0.65 5.68 -1.58
N GLU A 20 -0.26 6.36 -2.26
CA GLU A 20 -1.66 6.48 -1.83
C GLU A 20 -2.57 5.36 -2.37
N LEU A 21 -2.01 4.22 -2.80
CA LEU A 21 -2.76 3.10 -3.38
C LEU A 21 -3.94 2.64 -2.51
N PHE A 22 -3.73 2.50 -1.20
CA PHE A 22 -4.77 2.06 -0.25
C PHE A 22 -5.75 3.17 0.15
N HIS A 23 -5.39 4.42 -0.12
CA HIS A 23 -6.12 5.59 0.35
C HIS A 23 -7.00 6.18 -0.76
N ARG A 24 -6.46 6.40 -1.97
CA ARG A 24 -7.19 7.15 -3.02
C ARG A 24 -7.93 6.30 -4.02
N LEU A 25 -7.54 5.04 -4.20
CA LEU A 25 -8.14 4.19 -5.22
C LEU A 25 -9.30 3.36 -4.64
N ASN A 26 -10.35 3.20 -5.44
CA ASN A 26 -11.31 2.12 -5.24
C ASN A 26 -10.76 0.79 -5.82
N ARG A 27 -11.49 -0.30 -5.65
CA ARG A 27 -11.07 -1.63 -6.13
C ARG A 27 -10.80 -1.66 -7.63
N GLU A 28 -11.71 -1.13 -8.44
CA GLU A 28 -11.60 -1.17 -9.90
C GLU A 28 -10.38 -0.37 -10.40
N GLN A 29 -10.10 0.76 -9.76
CA GLN A 29 -8.92 1.58 -10.06
C GLN A 29 -7.62 0.91 -9.60
N ALA A 30 -7.63 0.26 -8.43
CA ALA A 30 -6.49 -0.49 -7.92
C ALA A 30 -6.17 -1.69 -8.83
N ASP A 31 -7.20 -2.43 -9.26
CA ASP A 31 -7.09 -3.53 -10.23
C ASP A 31 -6.43 -3.04 -11.52
N GLN A 32 -6.98 -1.97 -12.12
CA GLN A 32 -6.45 -1.40 -13.35
C GLN A 32 -4.99 -0.95 -13.21
N TYR A 33 -4.64 -0.32 -12.08
CA TYR A 33 -3.27 0.09 -11.79
C TYR A 33 -2.33 -1.11 -11.70
N LEU A 34 -2.66 -2.10 -10.87
CA LEU A 34 -1.83 -3.29 -10.63
C LEU A 34 -1.65 -4.13 -11.90
N GLU A 35 -2.71 -4.38 -12.65
CA GLU A 35 -2.65 -5.07 -13.95
C GLU A 35 -1.75 -4.34 -14.95
N THR A 36 -1.84 -3.01 -14.96
CA THR A 36 -0.98 -2.19 -15.83
C THR A 36 0.48 -2.29 -15.43
N ARG A 37 0.80 -2.27 -14.13
CA ARG A 37 2.17 -2.38 -13.63
C ARG A 37 2.77 -3.76 -13.84
N SER A 38 1.98 -4.81 -13.64
CA SER A 38 2.37 -6.17 -13.97
C SER A 38 2.70 -6.31 -15.47
N ARG A 39 1.83 -5.81 -16.36
CA ARG A 39 2.08 -5.83 -17.82
C ARG A 39 3.32 -5.02 -18.24
N GLN A 40 3.69 -3.99 -17.48
CA GLN A 40 4.91 -3.20 -17.70
C GLN A 40 6.18 -3.88 -17.16
N GLY A 41 6.05 -5.00 -16.44
CA GLY A 41 7.16 -5.79 -15.92
C GLY A 41 7.66 -5.38 -14.55
N PHE A 42 6.95 -4.48 -13.84
CA PHE A 42 7.26 -4.21 -12.43
C PHE A 42 7.10 -5.48 -11.59
N THR A 43 7.89 -5.61 -10.54
CA THR A 43 7.86 -6.75 -9.62
C THR A 43 7.53 -6.34 -8.19
N VAL A 44 7.68 -5.05 -7.87
CA VAL A 44 7.36 -4.48 -6.55
C VAL A 44 6.57 -3.19 -6.69
N ILE A 45 5.55 -3.00 -5.85
CA ILE A 45 4.82 -1.75 -5.70
C ILE A 45 5.05 -1.23 -4.28
N GLN A 46 5.59 -0.03 -4.14
CA GLN A 46 5.74 0.64 -2.84
C GLN A 46 4.47 1.41 -2.53
N ALA A 47 3.85 1.13 -1.38
CA ALA A 47 2.59 1.73 -0.95
C ALA A 47 2.57 1.92 0.57
N VAL A 48 1.84 2.93 1.06
CA VAL A 48 1.76 3.25 2.49
C VAL A 48 0.35 3.06 3.04
N VAL A 49 0.25 2.41 4.20
CA VAL A 49 -1.04 2.19 4.90
C VAL A 49 -1.51 3.47 5.58
N LEU A 50 -0.72 4.03 6.50
CA LEU A 50 -1.03 5.35 7.09
C LEU A 50 -0.38 6.45 6.25
N ALA A 51 -1.14 6.97 5.29
CA ALA A 51 -0.63 7.85 4.24
C ALA A 51 -0.27 9.27 4.72
N GLU A 52 0.57 9.93 3.91
CA GLU A 52 0.85 11.38 4.00
C GLU A 52 -0.37 12.24 3.63
N PHE A 53 -0.21 13.57 3.62
CA PHE A 53 -1.23 14.55 3.21
C PHE A 53 -2.60 14.39 3.91
N ASP A 54 -2.59 14.34 5.25
CA ASP A 54 -3.81 14.21 6.06
C ASP A 54 -4.57 12.87 5.85
N GLY A 55 -3.87 11.81 5.41
CA GLY A 55 -4.45 10.48 5.18
C GLY A 55 -4.99 9.76 6.42
N LEU A 56 -4.79 10.29 7.64
CA LEU A 56 -5.47 9.80 8.84
C LEU A 56 -6.90 10.34 8.99
N HIS A 57 -7.19 11.51 8.40
CA HIS A 57 -8.48 12.19 8.54
C HIS A 57 -9.21 12.37 7.19
N THR A 58 -8.52 12.15 6.08
CA THR A 58 -9.15 11.99 4.77
C THR A 58 -9.60 10.53 4.61
N PRO A 59 -10.88 10.25 4.29
CA PRO A 59 -11.35 8.89 4.08
C PRO A 59 -10.86 8.31 2.77
N ASN A 60 -10.82 6.97 2.70
CA ASN A 60 -10.62 6.28 1.44
C ASN A 60 -11.82 6.45 0.50
N ALA A 61 -11.74 5.85 -0.70
CA ALA A 61 -12.81 5.90 -1.70
C ALA A 61 -14.18 5.38 -1.23
N TYR A 62 -14.24 4.68 -0.08
CA TYR A 62 -15.46 4.13 0.52
C TYR A 62 -15.93 4.89 1.76
N GLY A 63 -15.24 5.95 2.16
CA GLY A 63 -15.61 6.75 3.34
C GLY A 63 -14.94 6.32 4.64
N ASP A 64 -14.01 5.36 4.61
CA ASP A 64 -13.37 4.80 5.79
C ASP A 64 -12.04 5.49 6.12
N LEU A 65 -11.83 5.84 7.39
CA LEU A 65 -10.54 6.27 7.93
C LEU A 65 -9.71 5.06 8.37
N PRO A 66 -8.36 5.13 8.39
CA PRO A 66 -7.53 3.99 8.77
C PRO A 66 -7.58 3.65 10.27
N LEU A 67 -7.77 4.64 11.14
CA LEU A 67 -7.78 4.48 12.59
C LEU A 67 -9.09 4.99 13.20
N LEU A 68 -9.51 4.37 14.31
CA LEU A 68 -10.61 4.87 15.12
C LEU A 68 -10.06 5.86 16.15
N GLN A 69 -10.52 7.11 16.10
CA GLN A 69 -10.11 8.17 17.04
C GLN A 69 -8.60 8.42 17.08
N ASP A 70 -7.92 8.30 15.93
CA ASP A 70 -6.46 8.43 15.78
C ASP A 70 -5.65 7.51 16.70
N ASP A 71 -6.25 6.42 17.18
CA ASP A 71 -5.62 5.46 18.07
C ASP A 71 -4.97 4.34 17.22
N PRO A 72 -3.63 4.25 17.14
CA PRO A 72 -2.94 3.22 16.36
C PRO A 72 -3.15 1.80 16.90
N THR A 73 -3.72 1.66 18.11
CA THR A 73 -4.13 0.36 18.66
C THR A 73 -5.53 -0.05 18.24
N LYS A 74 -6.26 0.83 17.53
CA LYS A 74 -7.63 0.62 17.05
C LYS A 74 -7.73 0.85 15.54
N PRO A 75 -7.18 -0.06 14.71
CA PRO A 75 -7.38 0.00 13.26
C PRO A 75 -8.87 -0.11 12.92
N ASN A 76 -9.30 0.60 11.89
CA ASN A 76 -10.64 0.46 11.35
C ASN A 76 -10.71 -0.70 10.36
N GLU A 77 -11.35 -1.79 10.76
CA GLU A 77 -11.51 -3.01 9.96
C GLU A 77 -12.07 -2.76 8.54
N ALA A 78 -12.97 -1.78 8.36
CA ALA A 78 -13.53 -1.49 7.04
C ALA A 78 -12.47 -0.93 6.06
N TYR A 79 -11.56 -0.08 6.55
CA TYR A 79 -10.42 0.41 5.78
C TYR A 79 -9.45 -0.74 5.43
N PHE A 80 -9.12 -1.57 6.42
CA PHE A 80 -8.14 -2.65 6.23
C PHE A 80 -8.66 -3.76 5.30
N LYS A 81 -9.97 -3.98 5.19
CA LYS A 81 -10.53 -4.85 4.14
C LYS A 81 -10.21 -4.41 2.71
N LEU A 82 -10.02 -3.12 2.46
CA LEU A 82 -9.53 -2.63 1.17
C LEU A 82 -8.03 -2.89 1.02
N VAL A 83 -7.25 -2.69 2.09
CA VAL A 83 -5.81 -3.00 2.13
C VAL A 83 -5.57 -4.47 1.78
N ASP A 84 -6.29 -5.38 2.45
CA ASP A 84 -6.21 -6.83 2.22
C ASP A 84 -6.56 -7.17 0.77
N TYR A 85 -7.67 -6.64 0.25
CA TYR A 85 -8.08 -6.84 -1.14
C TYR A 85 -6.99 -6.45 -2.13
N ILE A 86 -6.36 -5.28 -1.93
CA ILE A 86 -5.34 -4.77 -2.84
C ILE A 86 -4.06 -5.61 -2.77
N ILE A 87 -3.67 -6.08 -1.57
CA ILE A 87 -2.52 -6.97 -1.40
C ILE A 87 -2.78 -8.31 -2.10
N ASP A 88 -3.96 -8.90 -1.92
CA ASP A 88 -4.36 -10.14 -2.58
C ASP A 88 -4.39 -9.99 -4.10
N LYS A 89 -4.90 -8.86 -4.61
CA LYS A 89 -4.88 -8.56 -6.05
C LYS A 89 -3.46 -8.40 -6.56
N ALA A 90 -2.57 -7.73 -5.82
CA ALA A 90 -1.17 -7.58 -6.21
C ALA A 90 -0.47 -8.96 -6.32
N GLU A 91 -0.74 -9.87 -5.37
CA GLU A 91 -0.25 -11.25 -5.43
C GLU A 91 -0.76 -11.97 -6.69
N GLN A 92 -2.05 -11.86 -7.00
CA GLN A 92 -2.65 -12.44 -8.22
C GLN A 92 -1.98 -11.94 -9.50
N GLU A 93 -1.57 -10.66 -9.53
CA GLU A 93 -0.85 -10.05 -10.66
C GLU A 93 0.66 -10.33 -10.64
N GLY A 94 1.17 -11.11 -9.69
CA GLY A 94 2.59 -11.45 -9.56
C GLY A 94 3.46 -10.34 -8.98
N LEU A 95 2.85 -9.33 -8.35
CA LEU A 95 3.52 -8.18 -7.74
C LEU A 95 3.73 -8.40 -6.24
N VAL A 96 4.85 -7.91 -5.71
CA VAL A 96 5.11 -7.82 -4.27
C VAL A 96 4.74 -6.42 -3.80
N ILE A 97 4.03 -6.30 -2.67
CA ILE A 97 3.82 -5.01 -2.03
C ILE A 97 5.01 -4.72 -1.08
N GLY A 98 5.76 -3.67 -1.39
CA GLY A 98 6.68 -3.02 -0.45
C GLY A 98 5.89 -2.17 0.53
N LEU A 99 5.35 -2.82 1.57
CA LEU A 99 4.40 -2.21 2.50
C LEU A 99 5.11 -1.29 3.49
N LEU A 100 4.82 0.01 3.41
CA LEU A 100 5.19 0.96 4.44
C LEU A 100 4.04 1.06 5.47
N PRO A 101 4.24 0.68 6.75
CA PRO A 101 3.15 0.69 7.72
C PRO A 101 2.62 2.12 8.01
N THR A 102 3.51 3.09 8.07
CA THR A 102 3.16 4.49 8.33
C THR A 102 4.15 5.43 7.69
N TRP A 103 3.67 6.56 7.21
CA TRP A 103 4.53 7.65 6.76
C TRP A 103 5.29 8.28 7.94
N GLY A 104 6.44 8.87 7.64
CA GLY A 104 7.39 9.35 8.64
C GLY A 104 6.88 10.51 9.49
N ASP A 105 5.97 11.34 8.95
CA ASP A 105 5.40 12.49 9.65
C ASP A 105 4.62 12.10 10.91
N LYS A 106 4.15 10.85 11.01
CA LYS A 106 3.47 10.31 12.21
C LYS A 106 4.45 9.82 13.29
N VAL A 107 5.74 9.70 12.96
CA VAL A 107 6.76 9.10 13.83
C VAL A 107 7.81 10.14 14.25
N THR A 108 8.12 11.11 13.40
CA THR A 108 9.08 12.17 13.70
C THR A 108 8.40 13.36 14.37
N ILE A 109 8.82 13.66 15.61
CA ILE A 109 8.41 14.88 16.32
C ILE A 109 9.11 16.08 15.66
N GLY A 110 8.40 16.90 14.88
CA GLY A 110 8.98 18.15 14.35
C GLY A 110 8.28 18.89 13.22
N SER A 111 7.29 18.31 12.54
CA SER A 111 6.56 19.01 11.48
C SER A 111 5.08 18.64 11.51
N TRP A 112 4.31 19.42 12.28
CA TRP A 112 2.85 19.50 12.25
C TRP A 112 2.48 20.88 11.75
#